data_AF-A0A932YK96-F1
#
_entry.id   AF-A0A932YK96-F1
#
_cell.length_a   1.000
_cell.length_b   1.000
_cell.length_c   1.000
_cell.angle_alpha   90.00
_cell.angle_beta   90.00
_cell.angle_gamma   90.00
#
_symmetry.space_group_name_H-M   'P 1'
#
loop_
_entity.id
_entity.type
_entity.pdbx_description
1 polymer ?
#
loop_
_entity_poly.entity_id
_entity_poly.type
_entity_poly.pdbx_seq_one_letter_code
_entity_poly.pdbx_strand_id
1 'polypeptide(L)'
;MVVLADNTTERAFKEPSESLSTLLSNFSVAPDKLTAVKISVKNSGTAGFWLLTVAPILLPILIIGFFIWMMMRQIQGANSKAMMFGQSTAKQFQPQTKNKVTFANVAGSKEAKVELSEIVEFLRKPQKFISLGAKIPKGVLLVGPPGTGKTLMARAIAGEADVPFFHISGSEFVEMFVGVGASRVRDLFRKAKKQAPCIIFIDELDAVGRQRGAGLGGSHDEREQSL
;
A
#
# COMPACT_ATOMS: atom_id res chain seq x y z
N MET A 1 18.69 35.19 -60.44
CA MET A 1 18.29 36.48 -61.04
C MET A 1 19.42 36.90 -61.97
N VAL A 2 19.09 37.25 -63.19
CA VAL A 2 20.02 37.69 -64.23
C VAL A 2 19.68 39.14 -64.56
N VAL A 3 20.67 40.02 -64.61
CA VAL A 3 20.50 41.41 -65.04
C VAL A 3 20.89 41.47 -66.51
N LEU A 4 19.95 41.88 -67.36
CA LEU A 4 20.16 42.03 -68.80
C LEU A 4 20.84 43.38 -69.09
N ALA A 5 21.41 43.53 -70.29
CA ALA A 5 22.18 44.72 -70.67
C ALA A 5 21.36 46.02 -70.71
N ASP A 6 20.03 45.90 -70.72
CA ASP A 6 19.06 46.98 -70.60
C ASP A 6 18.68 47.31 -69.13
N ASN A 7 19.45 46.78 -68.16
CA ASN A 7 19.23 46.92 -66.72
C ASN A 7 17.93 46.29 -66.19
N THR A 8 17.27 45.42 -66.98
CA THR A 8 16.13 44.65 -66.48
C THR A 8 16.58 43.39 -65.74
N THR A 9 15.91 43.08 -64.63
CA THR A 9 16.20 41.89 -63.82
C THR A 9 15.18 40.78 -64.05
N GLU A 10 15.64 39.65 -64.58
CA GLU A 10 14.82 38.45 -64.79
C GLU A 10 15.20 37.30 -63.85
N ARG A 11 14.23 36.43 -63.53
CA ARG A 11 14.44 35.22 -62.71
C ARG A 11 14.53 33.99 -63.61
N ALA A 12 15.75 33.59 -63.95
CA ALA A 12 15.99 32.30 -64.59
C ALA A 12 15.97 31.15 -63.57
N PHE A 13 15.30 30.05 -63.91
CA PHE A 13 15.28 28.79 -63.16
C PHE A 13 16.15 27.76 -63.87
N LYS A 14 16.84 26.92 -63.10
CA LYS A 14 17.70 25.85 -63.63
C LYS A 14 16.88 24.56 -63.78
N GLU A 15 16.94 23.94 -64.96
CA GLU A 15 16.40 22.60 -65.19
C GLU A 15 17.15 21.55 -64.34
N PRO A 16 16.47 20.50 -63.83
CA PRO A 16 17.10 19.54 -62.91
C PRO A 16 18.17 18.65 -63.54
N SER A 17 18.12 18.46 -64.86
CA SER A 17 18.88 17.42 -65.60
C SER A 17 20.28 17.83 -66.06
N GLU A 18 20.61 19.11 -66.10
CA GLU A 18 21.92 19.59 -66.57
C GLU A 18 22.69 20.32 -65.47
N SER A 19 24.03 20.27 -65.52
CA SER A 19 24.87 21.01 -64.57
C SER A 19 24.95 22.49 -64.96
N LEU A 20 25.01 23.39 -63.98
CA LEU A 20 25.10 24.84 -64.23
C LEU A 20 26.34 25.20 -65.07
N SER A 21 27.42 24.44 -64.92
CA SER A 21 28.64 24.55 -65.72
C SER A 21 28.45 24.20 -67.19
N THR A 22 27.66 23.16 -67.50
CA THR A 22 27.41 22.72 -68.89
C THR A 22 26.51 23.70 -69.65
N LEU A 23 25.51 24.28 -68.97
CA LEU A 23 24.67 25.31 -69.57
C LEU A 23 25.46 26.58 -69.90
N LEU A 24 26.31 27.04 -68.98
CA LEU A 24 27.09 28.27 -69.17
C LEU A 24 28.17 28.13 -70.25
N SER A 25 28.71 26.92 -70.47
CA SER A 25 29.62 26.65 -71.60
C SER A 25 28.89 26.66 -72.95
N ASN A 26 27.67 26.13 -73.03
CA ASN A 26 26.90 26.07 -74.28
C ASN A 26 26.48 27.48 -74.78
N PHE A 27 26.31 28.44 -73.87
CA PHE A 27 26.02 29.84 -74.21
C PHE A 27 27.27 30.71 -74.48
N SER A 28 28.46 30.09 -74.68
CA SER A 28 29.72 30.78 -75.03
C SER A 28 30.12 31.92 -74.07
N VAL A 29 29.85 31.75 -72.77
CA VAL A 29 30.26 32.71 -71.74
C VAL A 29 31.75 32.50 -71.46
N ALA A 30 32.57 33.56 -71.61
CA ALA A 30 34.00 33.50 -71.36
C ALA A 30 34.32 32.98 -69.93
N PRO A 31 35.27 32.06 -69.76
CA PRO A 31 35.54 31.37 -68.49
C PRO A 31 35.93 32.31 -67.35
N ASP A 32 36.49 33.48 -67.67
CA ASP A 32 36.93 34.50 -66.69
C ASP A 32 35.76 35.16 -65.95
N LYS A 33 34.54 35.13 -66.50
CA LYS A 33 33.34 35.69 -65.84
C LYS A 33 32.59 34.68 -64.98
N LEU A 34 32.93 33.38 -65.09
CA LEU A 34 32.29 32.31 -64.33
C LEU A 34 32.84 32.19 -62.90
N THR A 35 34.11 32.54 -62.69
CA THR A 35 34.77 32.53 -61.38
C THR A 35 34.33 33.67 -60.46
N ALA A 36 33.79 34.76 -61.01
CA ALA A 36 33.27 35.90 -60.26
C ALA A 36 31.85 35.69 -59.69
N VAL A 37 31.19 34.57 -60.03
CA VAL A 37 29.81 34.30 -59.58
C VAL A 37 29.82 33.75 -58.16
N LYS A 38 29.33 34.55 -57.21
CA LYS A 38 29.22 34.19 -55.80
C LYS A 38 28.02 33.25 -55.58
N ILE A 39 28.26 31.95 -55.65
CA ILE A 39 27.22 30.94 -55.43
C ILE A 39 26.93 30.86 -53.92
N SER A 40 25.78 31.40 -53.49
CA SER A 40 25.28 31.25 -52.12
C SER A 40 24.24 30.14 -52.09
N VAL A 41 24.65 28.96 -51.58
CA VAL A 41 23.77 27.80 -51.41
C VAL A 41 22.86 28.05 -50.21
N LYS A 42 21.60 28.36 -50.49
CA LYS A 42 20.59 28.55 -49.44
C LYS A 42 20.00 27.19 -49.07
N ASN A 43 20.67 26.47 -48.16
CA ASN A 43 20.12 25.24 -47.59
C ASN A 43 18.83 25.59 -46.82
N SER A 44 17.71 25.02 -47.26
CA SER A 44 16.43 25.13 -46.56
C SER A 44 16.60 24.61 -45.13
N GLY A 45 16.16 25.43 -44.17
CA GLY A 45 16.65 25.41 -42.80
C GLY A 45 16.52 24.06 -42.08
N THR A 46 17.60 23.70 -41.40
CA THR A 46 17.71 22.60 -40.42
C THR A 46 16.56 22.56 -39.41
N ALA A 47 15.95 23.70 -39.08
CA ALA A 47 14.78 23.78 -38.21
C ALA A 47 13.57 22.98 -38.74
N GLY A 48 13.34 22.96 -40.05
CA GLY A 48 12.25 22.19 -40.67
C GLY A 48 12.48 20.68 -40.57
N PHE A 49 13.74 20.25 -40.70
CA PHE A 49 14.13 18.85 -40.51
C PHE A 49 13.93 18.39 -39.05
N TRP A 50 14.35 19.19 -38.07
CA TRP A 50 14.11 18.89 -36.65
C TRP A 50 12.62 18.81 -36.31
N LEU A 51 11.81 19.73 -36.84
CA LEU A 51 10.37 19.76 -36.53
C LEU A 51 9.59 18.64 -37.24
N LEU A 52 9.87 18.37 -38.52
CA LEU A 52 9.09 17.43 -39.32
C LEU A 52 9.55 15.98 -39.14
N THR A 53 10.83 15.74 -38.84
CA THR A 53 11.38 14.38 -38.76
C THR A 53 11.56 13.91 -37.32
N VAL A 54 12.00 14.77 -36.40
CA VAL A 54 12.32 14.36 -35.03
C VAL A 54 11.13 14.46 -34.08
N ALA A 55 10.30 15.50 -34.21
CA ALA A 55 9.16 15.72 -33.30
C ALA A 55 8.13 14.56 -33.27
N PRO A 56 7.77 13.91 -34.41
CA PRO A 56 6.82 12.79 -34.39
C PRO A 56 7.35 11.54 -33.68
N ILE A 57 8.67 11.38 -33.55
CA ILE A 57 9.32 10.25 -32.87
C ILE A 57 9.47 10.56 -31.37
N LEU A 58 9.79 11.82 -31.02
CA LEU A 58 10.00 12.23 -29.64
C LEU A 58 8.68 12.34 -28.84
N LEU A 59 7.60 12.76 -29.49
CA LEU A 59 6.28 12.90 -28.87
C LEU A 59 5.76 11.60 -28.22
N PRO A 60 5.70 10.43 -28.90
CA PRO A 60 5.24 9.19 -28.27
C PRO A 60 6.16 8.72 -27.14
N ILE A 61 7.48 8.92 -27.25
CA ILE A 61 8.44 8.55 -26.19
C ILE A 61 8.19 9.37 -24.93
N LEU A 62 7.91 10.68 -25.07
CA LEU A 62 7.57 11.54 -23.93
C LEU A 62 6.24 11.17 -23.29
N ILE A 63 5.23 10.83 -24.10
CA ILE A 63 3.91 10.39 -23.59
C ILE A 63 4.04 9.07 -22.83
N ILE A 64 4.78 8.10 -23.37
CA ILE A 64 5.03 6.81 -22.71
C ILE A 64 5.83 7.04 -21.42
N GLY A 65 6.88 7.87 -21.46
CA GLY A 65 7.68 8.22 -20.28
C GLY A 65 6.84 8.88 -19.18
N PHE A 66 5.95 9.81 -19.56
CA PHE A 66 5.01 10.45 -18.64
C PHE A 66 4.03 9.46 -18.01
N PHE A 67 3.48 8.53 -18.81
CA PHE A 67 2.59 7.47 -18.32
C PHE A 67 3.30 6.51 -17.37
N ILE A 68 4.54 6.09 -17.70
CA ILE A 68 5.36 5.23 -16.84
C ILE A 68 5.67 5.95 -15.52
N TRP A 69 6.02 7.23 -15.56
CA TRP A 69 6.27 8.04 -14.36
C TRP A 69 5.02 8.19 -13.48
N MET A 70 3.85 8.41 -14.09
CA MET A 70 2.57 8.45 -13.40
C MET A 70 2.22 7.09 -12.77
N MET A 71 2.47 5.98 -13.47
CA MET A 71 2.21 4.62 -12.98
C MET A 71 3.15 4.25 -11.82
N MET A 72 4.44 4.61 -11.90
CA MET A 72 5.40 4.40 -10.81
C MET A 72 4.99 5.14 -9.53
N ARG A 73 4.36 6.32 -9.67
CA ARG A 73 3.77 7.04 -8.53
C ARG A 73 2.54 6.34 -7.92
N GLN A 74 1.75 5.61 -8.71
CA GLN A 74 0.61 4.83 -8.19
C GLN A 74 1.02 3.50 -7.54
N ILE A 75 2.05 2.82 -8.06
CA ILE A 75 2.51 1.51 -7.55
C ILE A 75 3.10 1.62 -6.13
N GLN A 76 3.74 2.75 -5.79
CA GLN A 76 4.22 2.98 -4.42
C GLN A 76 3.09 3.00 -3.38
N GLY A 77 1.86 3.37 -3.76
CA GLY A 77 0.68 3.30 -2.89
C GLY A 77 0.13 1.87 -2.71
N ALA A 78 0.22 1.03 -3.74
CA ALA A 78 -0.28 -0.35 -3.73
C ALA A 78 0.60 -1.32 -2.90
N ASN A 79 1.92 -1.15 -2.92
CA ASN A 79 2.86 -1.97 -2.13
C ASN A 79 2.68 -1.80 -0.61
N SER A 80 2.14 -0.65 -0.16
CA SER A 80 1.85 -0.43 1.26
C SER A 80 0.76 -1.38 1.79
N LYS A 81 -0.23 -1.76 0.96
CA LYS A 81 -1.35 -2.61 1.38
C LYS A 81 -0.95 -4.08 1.53
N ALA A 82 0.01 -4.56 0.73
CA ALA A 82 0.52 -5.92 0.83
C ALA A 82 1.33 -6.18 2.13
N MET A 83 2.07 -5.18 2.63
CA MET A 83 2.81 -5.30 3.89
C MET A 83 1.93 -5.22 5.16
N MET A 84 0.70 -4.71 5.06
CA MET A 84 -0.22 -4.60 6.21
C MET A 84 -1.00 -5.91 6.47
N PHE A 85 -0.91 -6.90 5.60
CA PHE A 85 -1.70 -8.14 5.68
C PHE A 85 -1.34 -9.03 6.89
N GLY A 86 -0.11 -8.92 7.40
CA GLY A 86 0.38 -9.74 8.52
C GLY A 86 0.24 -9.10 9.91
N GLN A 87 -0.05 -7.81 10.00
CA GLN A 87 -0.11 -7.09 11.29
C GLN A 87 -1.48 -7.24 11.95
N SER A 88 -1.51 -7.38 13.28
CA SER A 88 -2.76 -7.50 14.02
C SER A 88 -3.57 -6.18 14.02
N THR A 89 -4.85 -6.26 13.63
CA THR A 89 -5.85 -5.15 13.66
C THR A 89 -6.47 -4.93 15.04
N ALA A 90 -5.98 -5.63 16.07
CA ALA A 90 -6.53 -5.58 17.42
C ALA A 90 -6.67 -4.14 17.94
N LYS A 91 -7.90 -3.76 18.30
CA LYS A 91 -8.21 -2.44 18.83
C LYS A 91 -7.63 -2.34 20.25
N GLN A 92 -6.68 -1.44 20.44
CA GLN A 92 -6.12 -1.13 21.74
C GLN A 92 -6.99 -0.09 22.44
N PHE A 93 -7.58 -0.45 23.57
CA PHE A 93 -8.27 0.50 24.43
C PHE A 93 -7.30 0.96 25.52
N GLN A 94 -6.88 2.22 25.46
CA GLN A 94 -6.13 2.85 26.56
C GLN A 94 -7.08 3.15 27.74
N PRO A 95 -6.69 2.83 28.99
CA PRO A 95 -7.52 3.08 30.18
C PRO A 95 -7.85 4.57 30.43
N GLN A 96 -7.09 5.52 29.86
CA GLN A 96 -7.33 6.97 30.02
C GLN A 96 -8.43 7.55 29.10
N THR A 97 -9.08 6.73 28.29
CA THR A 97 -10.15 7.20 27.40
C THR A 97 -11.43 7.43 28.22
N LYS A 98 -12.19 8.50 27.93
CA LYS A 98 -13.45 8.94 28.59
C LYS A 98 -14.55 7.87 28.84
N ASN A 99 -14.37 6.63 28.38
CA ASN A 99 -15.34 5.54 28.44
C ASN A 99 -14.80 4.33 29.25
N LYS A 100 -14.31 4.59 30.47
CA LYS A 100 -13.89 3.53 31.40
C LYS A 100 -15.11 2.77 31.91
N VAL A 101 -15.20 1.47 31.56
CA VAL A 101 -16.25 0.57 32.04
C VAL A 101 -15.72 -0.16 33.29
N THR A 102 -16.54 -0.24 34.33
CA THR A 102 -16.23 -0.87 35.63
C THR A 102 -17.35 -1.83 36.03
N PHE A 103 -17.21 -2.59 37.13
CA PHE A 103 -18.26 -3.52 37.57
C PHE A 103 -19.58 -2.83 37.94
N ALA A 104 -19.54 -1.54 38.26
CA ALA A 104 -20.73 -0.72 38.47
C ALA A 104 -21.59 -0.58 37.19
N ASN A 105 -20.98 -0.69 36.01
CA ASN A 105 -21.65 -0.55 34.71
C ASN A 105 -22.26 -1.87 34.20
N VAL A 106 -21.97 -2.99 34.88
CA VAL A 106 -22.53 -4.30 34.53
C VAL A 106 -23.71 -4.57 35.46
N ALA A 107 -24.91 -4.79 34.95
CA ALA A 107 -26.04 -5.19 35.79
C ALA A 107 -26.03 -6.72 36.02
N GLY A 108 -26.41 -7.17 37.23
CA GLY A 108 -26.54 -8.61 37.53
C GLY A 108 -25.22 -9.37 37.71
N SER A 109 -25.27 -10.69 37.48
CA SER A 109 -24.13 -11.62 37.51
C SER A 109 -23.26 -11.51 38.77
N LYS A 110 -23.89 -11.53 39.95
CA LYS A 110 -23.21 -11.28 41.24
C LYS A 110 -22.11 -12.31 41.49
N GLU A 111 -22.38 -13.57 41.20
CA GLU A 111 -21.47 -14.70 41.39
C GLU A 111 -20.22 -14.52 40.51
N ALA A 112 -20.42 -14.27 39.22
CA ALA A 112 -19.31 -14.04 38.29
C ALA A 112 -18.49 -12.79 38.65
N LYS A 113 -19.12 -11.71 39.14
CA LYS A 113 -18.38 -10.53 39.61
C LYS A 113 -17.48 -10.83 40.81
N VAL A 114 -17.92 -11.67 41.74
CA VAL A 114 -17.12 -12.08 42.90
C VAL A 114 -15.91 -12.89 42.43
N GLU A 115 -16.10 -13.90 41.59
CA GLU A 115 -14.98 -14.70 41.06
C GLU A 115 -14.00 -13.85 40.25
N LEU A 116 -14.51 -12.96 39.40
CA LEU A 116 -13.68 -12.09 38.58
C LEU A 116 -13.00 -10.96 39.38
N SER A 117 -13.51 -10.62 40.56
CA SER A 117 -12.85 -9.66 41.46
C SER A 117 -11.49 -10.17 41.95
N GLU A 118 -11.33 -11.49 42.09
CA GLU A 118 -10.06 -12.12 42.42
C GLU A 118 -9.05 -11.85 41.29
N ILE A 119 -9.48 -12.06 40.03
CA ILE A 119 -8.68 -11.76 38.81
C ILE A 119 -8.25 -10.30 38.75
N VAL A 120 -9.12 -9.37 39.15
CA VAL A 120 -8.76 -7.95 39.26
C VAL A 120 -7.68 -7.73 40.31
N GLU A 121 -7.79 -8.36 41.49
CA GLU A 121 -6.78 -8.25 42.55
C GLU A 121 -5.43 -8.81 42.08
N PHE A 122 -5.43 -9.94 41.36
CA PHE A 122 -4.23 -10.51 40.74
C PHE A 122 -3.53 -9.53 39.80
N LEU A 123 -4.30 -8.84 38.94
CA LEU A 123 -3.76 -7.87 37.98
C LEU A 123 -3.21 -6.61 38.66
N ARG A 124 -3.84 -6.16 39.76
CA ARG A 124 -3.39 -4.99 40.53
C ARG A 124 -2.18 -5.29 41.41
N LYS A 125 -2.11 -6.49 42.02
CA LYS A 125 -1.07 -6.86 43.00
C LYS A 125 -0.47 -8.24 42.72
N PRO A 126 0.17 -8.45 41.55
CA PRO A 126 0.67 -9.77 41.15
C PRO A 126 1.72 -10.33 42.13
N GLN A 127 2.54 -9.47 42.73
CA GLN A 127 3.62 -9.88 43.65
C GLN A 127 3.10 -10.61 44.91
N LYS A 128 1.94 -10.19 45.43
CA LYS A 128 1.31 -10.80 46.62
C LYS A 128 0.98 -12.27 46.39
N PHE A 129 0.58 -12.63 45.18
CA PHE A 129 0.18 -13.99 44.83
C PHE A 129 1.37 -14.86 44.47
N ILE A 130 2.40 -14.29 43.83
CA ILE A 130 3.65 -14.98 43.53
C ILE A 130 4.37 -15.36 44.83
N SER A 131 4.40 -14.46 45.83
CA SER A 131 5.05 -14.75 47.13
C SER A 131 4.33 -15.84 47.94
N LEU A 132 3.03 -16.02 47.72
CA LEU A 132 2.23 -17.10 48.32
C LEU A 132 2.36 -18.43 47.55
N GLY A 133 3.10 -18.47 46.45
CA GLY A 133 3.22 -19.65 45.58
C GLY A 133 1.95 -19.95 44.78
N ALA A 134 1.00 -19.02 44.70
CA ALA A 134 -0.24 -19.21 43.97
C ALA A 134 0.02 -19.17 42.46
N LYS A 135 -0.50 -20.16 41.73
CA LYS A 135 -0.39 -20.23 40.27
C LYS A 135 -1.42 -19.29 39.64
N ILE A 136 -0.95 -18.30 38.90
CA ILE A 136 -1.82 -17.35 38.22
C ILE A 136 -2.65 -18.07 37.14
N PRO A 137 -4.00 -17.94 37.15
CA PRO A 137 -4.83 -18.47 36.09
C PRO A 137 -4.46 -17.83 34.76
N LYS A 138 -4.18 -18.65 33.74
CA LYS A 138 -3.70 -18.18 32.43
C LYS A 138 -4.82 -17.62 31.53
N GLY A 139 -6.07 -17.92 31.85
CA GLY A 139 -7.23 -17.49 31.06
C GLY A 139 -8.53 -17.84 31.77
N VAL A 140 -9.59 -17.14 31.39
CA VAL A 140 -10.96 -17.34 31.87
C VAL A 140 -11.86 -17.47 30.67
N LEU A 141 -12.77 -18.45 30.66
CA LEU A 141 -13.76 -18.64 29.61
C LEU A 141 -15.13 -18.23 30.15
N LEU A 142 -15.70 -17.17 29.59
CA LEU A 142 -17.06 -16.72 29.92
C LEU A 142 -18.05 -17.45 29.01
N VAL A 143 -18.90 -18.29 29.59
CA VAL A 143 -19.91 -19.07 28.86
C VAL A 143 -21.31 -18.55 29.17
N GLY A 144 -22.15 -18.44 28.15
CA GLY A 144 -23.56 -18.11 28.32
C GLY A 144 -24.22 -17.68 27.00
N PRO A 145 -25.55 -17.53 26.98
CA PRO A 145 -26.30 -17.08 25.81
C PRO A 145 -25.77 -15.74 25.25
N PRO A 146 -25.99 -15.44 23.94
CA PRO A 146 -25.69 -14.12 23.40
C PRO A 146 -26.47 -13.03 24.17
N GLY A 147 -25.88 -11.83 24.29
CA GLY A 147 -26.52 -10.71 24.98
C GLY A 147 -26.40 -10.69 26.51
N THR A 148 -25.77 -11.67 27.15
CA THR A 148 -25.55 -11.69 28.62
C THR A 148 -24.42 -10.78 29.11
N GLY A 149 -23.89 -9.90 28.27
CA GLY A 149 -22.87 -8.93 28.67
C GLY A 149 -21.46 -9.49 28.88
N LYS A 150 -21.10 -10.65 28.31
CA LYS A 150 -19.74 -11.24 28.40
C LYS A 150 -18.63 -10.25 28.00
N THR A 151 -18.79 -9.60 26.84
CA THR A 151 -17.84 -8.58 26.35
C THR A 151 -17.81 -7.35 27.25
N LEU A 152 -18.95 -6.97 27.83
CA LEU A 152 -19.03 -5.86 28.78
C LEU A 152 -18.33 -6.19 30.10
N MET A 153 -18.50 -7.42 30.59
CA MET A 153 -17.81 -7.95 31.78
C MET A 153 -16.30 -7.94 31.58
N ALA A 154 -15.80 -8.41 30.43
CA ALA A 154 -14.36 -8.40 30.14
C ALA A 154 -13.77 -6.98 30.15
N ARG A 155 -14.48 -6.01 29.58
CA ARG A 155 -14.10 -4.59 29.63
C ARG A 155 -14.14 -4.03 31.05
N ALA A 156 -15.12 -4.44 31.86
CA ALA A 156 -15.23 -4.05 33.26
C ALA A 156 -14.04 -4.55 34.09
N ILE A 157 -13.59 -5.80 33.90
CA ILE A 157 -12.40 -6.34 34.60
C ILE A 157 -11.17 -5.48 34.27
N ALA A 158 -10.96 -5.14 33.00
CA ALA A 158 -9.82 -4.32 32.60
C ALA A 158 -9.87 -2.91 33.19
N GLY A 159 -11.06 -2.30 33.21
CA GLY A 159 -11.26 -0.99 33.84
C GLY A 159 -11.10 -1.03 35.36
N GLU A 160 -11.57 -2.08 36.02
CA GLU A 160 -11.35 -2.27 37.46
C GLU A 160 -9.86 -2.47 37.78
N ALA A 161 -9.14 -3.26 36.98
CA ALA A 161 -7.71 -3.46 37.17
C ALA A 161 -6.85 -2.28 36.69
N ASP A 162 -7.43 -1.34 35.93
CA ASP A 162 -6.76 -0.21 35.27
C ASP A 162 -5.61 -0.63 34.34
N VAL A 163 -5.81 -1.73 33.61
CA VAL A 163 -4.82 -2.30 32.68
C VAL A 163 -5.26 -2.14 31.22
N PRO A 164 -4.33 -2.14 30.24
CA PRO A 164 -4.68 -2.14 28.83
C PRO A 164 -5.58 -3.31 28.44
N PHE A 165 -6.58 -3.04 27.60
CA PHE A 165 -7.52 -4.03 27.08
C PHE A 165 -7.35 -4.19 25.57
N PHE A 166 -6.96 -5.40 25.15
CA PHE A 166 -6.87 -5.79 23.75
C PHE A 166 -8.10 -6.61 23.37
N HIS A 167 -8.81 -6.18 22.34
CA HIS A 167 -9.99 -6.88 21.82
C HIS A 167 -9.71 -7.41 20.42
N ILE A 168 -10.01 -8.69 20.20
CA ILE A 168 -10.02 -9.34 18.89
C ILE A 168 -11.25 -10.27 18.79
N SER A 169 -11.88 -10.35 17.62
CA SER A 169 -12.88 -11.40 17.38
C SER A 169 -12.21 -12.66 16.85
N GLY A 170 -12.66 -13.83 17.32
CA GLY A 170 -12.20 -15.13 16.87
C GLY A 170 -12.38 -15.33 15.36
N SER A 171 -13.43 -14.73 14.79
CA SER A 171 -13.66 -14.76 13.34
C SER A 171 -12.53 -14.07 12.53
N GLU A 172 -11.79 -13.12 13.12
CA GLU A 172 -10.64 -12.46 12.45
C GLU A 172 -9.44 -13.40 12.23
N PHE A 173 -9.44 -14.59 12.85
CA PHE A 173 -8.42 -15.61 12.64
C PHE A 173 -8.78 -16.61 11.53
N VAL A 174 -10.02 -16.59 11.06
CA VAL A 174 -10.49 -17.42 9.95
C VAL A 174 -10.40 -16.61 8.66
N GLU A 175 -9.24 -16.65 8.01
CA GLU A 175 -9.01 -15.99 6.72
C GLU A 175 -8.86 -17.01 5.58
N MET A 176 -8.96 -16.51 4.34
CA MET A 176 -8.80 -17.31 3.11
C MET A 176 -7.32 -17.63 2.79
N PHE A 177 -6.37 -17.09 3.57
CA PHE A 177 -4.94 -17.12 3.26
C PHE A 177 -4.10 -17.80 4.37
N VAL A 178 -3.32 -18.80 3.95
CA VAL A 178 -2.42 -19.62 4.79
C VAL A 178 -1.57 -18.80 5.73
N GLY A 179 -1.71 -19.09 7.03
CA GLY A 179 -0.83 -18.58 8.06
C GLY A 179 -1.06 -17.12 8.46
N VAL A 180 -2.01 -16.42 7.83
CA VAL A 180 -2.34 -15.03 8.19
C VAL A 180 -2.94 -14.97 9.61
N GLY A 181 -3.85 -15.89 9.94
CA GLY A 181 -4.42 -16.01 11.29
C GLY A 181 -3.35 -16.24 12.35
N ALA A 182 -2.43 -17.19 12.11
CA ALA A 182 -1.33 -17.51 13.02
C ALA A 182 -0.32 -16.35 13.20
N SER A 183 -0.07 -15.56 12.15
CA SER A 183 0.74 -14.34 12.25
C SER A 183 0.08 -13.30 13.17
N ARG A 184 -1.23 -13.07 13.01
CA ARG A 184 -1.98 -12.11 13.84
C ARG A 184 -2.01 -12.50 15.32
N VAL A 185 -2.20 -13.78 15.63
CA VAL A 185 -2.12 -14.29 17.01
C VAL A 185 -0.75 -13.97 17.61
N ARG A 186 0.34 -14.32 16.92
CA ARG A 186 1.71 -14.06 17.40
C ARG A 186 1.97 -12.57 17.60
N ASP A 187 1.53 -11.72 16.68
CA ASP A 187 1.69 -10.27 16.76
C ASP A 187 0.87 -9.66 17.90
N LEU A 188 -0.36 -10.13 18.11
CA LEU A 188 -1.21 -9.73 19.25
C LEU A 188 -0.52 -10.03 20.57
N PHE A 189 -0.05 -11.26 20.76
CA PHE A 189 0.67 -11.64 21.98
C PHE A 189 2.00 -10.89 22.13
N ARG A 190 2.70 -10.57 21.05
CA ARG A 190 3.91 -9.74 21.09
C ARG A 190 3.60 -8.31 21.56
N LYS A 191 2.51 -7.69 21.08
CA LYS A 191 2.06 -6.37 21.52
C LYS A 191 1.60 -6.38 22.97
N ALA A 192 0.84 -7.40 23.38
CA ALA A 192 0.37 -7.55 24.75
C ALA A 192 1.52 -7.73 25.76
N LYS A 193 2.52 -8.58 25.46
CA LYS A 193 3.70 -8.75 26.32
C LYS A 193 4.46 -7.45 26.58
N LYS A 194 4.50 -6.53 25.62
CA LYS A 194 5.16 -5.22 25.78
C LYS A 194 4.39 -4.27 26.71
N GLN A 195 3.09 -4.48 26.88
CA GLN A 195 2.19 -3.64 27.68
C GLN A 195 1.67 -4.38 28.92
N ALA A 196 2.38 -5.42 29.38
CA ALA A 196 1.99 -6.17 30.56
C ALA A 196 2.12 -5.33 31.84
N PRO A 197 1.21 -5.47 32.83
CA PRO A 197 0.04 -6.36 32.84
C PRO A 197 -1.10 -5.84 31.95
N CYS A 198 -1.76 -6.72 31.21
CA CYS A 198 -2.86 -6.39 30.27
C CYS A 198 -3.87 -7.54 30.16
N ILE A 199 -5.05 -7.26 29.61
CA ILE A 199 -6.07 -8.27 29.29
C ILE A 199 -6.19 -8.41 27.77
N ILE A 200 -6.19 -9.66 27.30
CA ILE A 200 -6.54 -10.00 25.91
C ILE A 200 -7.92 -10.67 25.96
N PHE A 201 -8.88 -10.09 25.26
CA PHE A 201 -10.22 -10.64 25.09
C PHE A 201 -10.40 -11.13 23.66
N ILE A 202 -10.77 -12.40 23.53
CA ILE A 202 -11.10 -13.05 22.27
C ILE A 202 -12.61 -13.32 22.29
N ASP A 203 -13.38 -12.53 21.54
CA ASP A 203 -14.82 -12.77 21.35
C ASP A 203 -15.03 -13.90 20.34
N GLU A 204 -16.21 -14.54 20.31
CA GLU A 204 -16.57 -15.55 19.29
C GLU A 204 -15.49 -16.65 19.09
N LEU A 205 -14.90 -17.13 20.20
CA LEU A 205 -13.83 -18.13 20.17
C LEU A 205 -14.28 -19.46 19.51
N ASP A 206 -15.58 -19.74 19.53
CA ASP A 206 -16.19 -20.90 18.90
C ASP A 206 -15.99 -20.94 17.38
N ALA A 207 -15.81 -19.79 16.71
CA ALA A 207 -15.46 -19.73 15.29
C ALA A 207 -14.11 -20.39 14.97
N VAL A 208 -13.19 -20.41 15.94
CA VAL A 208 -11.83 -20.97 15.80
C VAL A 208 -11.74 -22.37 16.41
N GLY A 209 -12.46 -22.62 17.50
CA GLY A 209 -12.32 -23.81 18.35
C GLY A 209 -13.12 -25.06 17.93
N ARG A 210 -13.90 -25.03 16.85
CA ARG A 210 -14.69 -26.19 16.42
C ARG A 210 -13.80 -27.29 15.85
N GLN A 211 -13.70 -28.44 16.53
CA GLN A 211 -13.11 -29.67 15.98
C GLN A 211 -13.90 -30.16 14.76
N ARG A 212 -13.19 -30.62 13.72
CA ARG A 212 -13.84 -31.19 12.53
C ARG A 212 -14.58 -32.48 12.91
N GLY A 213 -15.87 -32.53 12.62
CA GLY A 213 -16.59 -33.78 12.45
C GLY A 213 -16.20 -34.40 11.11
N ALA A 214 -16.12 -35.73 11.05
CA ALA A 214 -15.81 -36.51 9.87
C ALA A 214 -16.75 -36.16 8.70
N GLY A 215 -16.32 -35.26 7.83
CA GLY A 215 -16.99 -34.89 6.59
C GLY A 215 -16.00 -34.95 5.47
N LEU A 216 -16.13 -35.97 4.61
CA LEU A 216 -15.41 -36.09 3.35
C LEU A 216 -15.64 -34.82 2.52
N GLY A 217 -14.63 -33.95 2.46
CA GLY A 217 -14.67 -32.73 1.67
C GLY A 217 -13.31 -32.07 1.69
N GLY A 218 -12.52 -32.33 0.64
CA GLY A 218 -11.20 -31.74 0.47
C GLY A 218 -11.28 -30.21 0.40
N SER A 219 -10.72 -29.56 1.40
CA SER A 219 -10.31 -28.16 1.33
C SER A 219 -9.08 -28.00 2.21
N HIS A 220 -8.03 -27.42 1.63
CA HIS A 220 -6.76 -27.01 2.24
C HIS A 220 -7.02 -26.38 3.61
N ASP A 221 -6.61 -27.03 4.70
CA ASP A 221 -6.92 -26.60 6.07
C ASP A 221 -5.63 -26.20 6.78
N GLU A 222 -5.44 -24.89 6.90
CA GLU A 222 -4.26 -24.18 7.39
C GLU A 222 -4.16 -24.16 8.93
N ARG A 223 -5.08 -24.85 9.60
CA ARG A 223 -5.35 -24.69 11.04
C ARG A 223 -4.49 -25.57 11.94
N GLU A 224 -3.63 -26.43 11.38
CA GLU A 224 -2.67 -27.23 12.15
C GLU A 224 -1.37 -26.49 12.52
N GLN A 225 -1.13 -25.30 11.97
CA GLN A 225 0.12 -24.55 12.23
C GLN A 225 0.03 -23.49 13.34
N SER A 226 -1.12 -23.38 14.00
CA SER A 226 -1.42 -22.33 15.00
C SER A 226 -1.40 -22.80 16.47
N LEU A 227 -1.01 -24.05 16.75
CA LEU A 227 -0.80 -24.54 18.12
C LEU A 227 0.63 -24.33 18.60
#